data_AF-A0A1V5JZW9-F1
#
_entry.id   AF-A0A1V5JZW9-F1
#
_cell.length_a   1.000
_cell.length_b   1.000
_cell.length_c   1.000
_cell.angle_alpha   90.00
_cell.angle_beta   90.00
_cell.angle_gamma   90.00
#
_symmetry.space_group_name_H-M   'P 1'
#
loop_
_entity.id
_entity.type
_entity.pdbx_description
1 polymer ?
#
loop_
_entity_poly.entity_id
_entity_poly.type
_entity_poly.pdbx_seq_one_letter_code
_entity_poly.pdbx_strand_id
1 'polypeptide(L)'
;MKIRHPQEGKAESKGRPDAPFPGRRGPQGTVAGPDRGTRAFDQAVQEIEIRALLEEMEALGKQLFRFPSADLLARYRSAVGTLLRYVEQGLRVRKDLRWRRHDRSAYVLIERAERALGEIESVLVREGERTRLLDLLDEVKGCLISLLL
;
A
#
# COMPACT_ATOMS: atom_id res chain seq x y z
N MET A 1 -20.18 71.72 -46.33
CA MET A 1 -19.77 72.05 -47.71
C MET A 1 -18.26 72.21 -47.76
N LYS A 2 -17.58 71.44 -48.64
CA LYS A 2 -16.27 71.67 -49.33
C LYS A 2 -15.07 72.09 -48.44
N ILE A 3 -13.88 71.48 -48.46
CA ILE A 3 -13.00 71.16 -49.62
C ILE A 3 -11.96 70.05 -49.25
N ARG A 4 -11.87 69.03 -50.13
CA ARG A 4 -10.77 68.16 -50.62
C ARG A 4 -9.40 68.06 -49.87
N HIS A 5 -9.04 66.82 -49.49
CA HIS A 5 -7.92 65.94 -49.94
C HIS A 5 -6.62 66.53 -50.55
N PRO A 6 -5.52 65.75 -50.63
CA PRO A 6 -4.56 65.32 -49.60
C PRO A 6 -3.11 65.71 -50.02
N GLN A 7 -2.08 65.53 -49.20
CA GLN A 7 -0.71 65.39 -49.74
C GLN A 7 0.14 64.41 -48.94
N GLU A 8 0.73 63.49 -49.69
CA GLU A 8 1.71 62.50 -49.31
C GLU A 8 3.03 63.17 -48.92
N GLY A 9 3.66 62.65 -47.88
CA GLY A 9 5.01 63.02 -47.46
C GLY A 9 5.67 61.84 -46.76
N LYS A 10 6.21 60.91 -47.56
CA LYS A 10 7.18 59.90 -47.11
C LYS A 10 8.45 60.62 -46.64
N ALA A 11 8.89 60.35 -45.42
CA ALA A 11 10.29 60.48 -45.05
C ALA A 11 10.64 59.32 -44.09
N GLU A 12 11.50 58.45 -44.60
CA GLU A 12 12.12 57.30 -43.96
C GLU A 12 12.63 57.56 -42.54
N SER A 13 12.09 56.82 -41.56
CA SER A 13 12.77 56.54 -40.31
C SER A 13 13.52 55.21 -40.43
N LYS A 14 14.79 55.38 -40.78
CA LYS A 14 15.94 54.48 -40.68
C LYS A 14 15.83 53.37 -39.62
N GLY A 15 15.94 52.13 -40.10
CA GLY A 15 16.37 50.88 -39.47
C GLY A 15 16.45 50.76 -37.95
N ARG A 16 15.60 49.88 -37.39
CA ARG A 16 15.96 49.00 -36.27
C ARG A 16 15.66 47.56 -36.67
N PRO A 17 16.67 46.76 -37.06
CA PRO A 17 16.59 45.33 -36.88
C PRO A 17 17.10 44.96 -35.48
N ASP A 18 16.73 43.76 -35.07
CA ASP A 18 17.33 42.97 -33.99
C ASP A 18 16.79 43.22 -32.58
N ALA A 19 15.69 42.51 -32.31
CA ALA A 19 15.45 41.91 -31.02
C ALA A 19 16.65 41.00 -30.64
N PRO A 20 17.23 41.15 -29.43
CA PRO A 20 18.13 40.15 -28.89
C PRO A 20 17.41 39.29 -27.85
N PHE A 21 17.07 38.09 -28.30
CA PHE A 21 17.08 36.81 -27.61
C PHE A 21 16.26 36.56 -26.33
N PRO A 22 15.40 35.50 -26.35
CA PRO A 22 14.88 34.88 -25.15
C PRO A 22 16.02 34.09 -24.49
N GLY A 23 16.56 34.65 -23.39
CA GLY A 23 17.52 33.98 -22.54
C GLY A 23 16.88 32.82 -21.77
N ARG A 24 16.78 31.67 -22.42
CA ARG A 24 17.03 30.33 -21.88
C ARG A 24 16.68 30.19 -20.39
N ARG A 25 15.39 30.00 -20.09
CA ARG A 25 15.00 29.31 -18.85
C ARG A 25 15.57 27.91 -18.98
N GLY A 26 16.72 27.67 -18.35
CA GLY A 26 17.33 26.35 -18.31
C GLY A 26 16.29 25.32 -17.91
N PRO A 27 16.38 24.07 -18.39
CA PRO A 27 15.52 23.03 -17.86
C PRO A 27 15.74 23.06 -16.35
N GLN A 28 14.70 23.43 -15.60
CA GLN A 28 14.63 23.13 -14.19
C GLN A 28 14.95 21.66 -14.13
N GLY A 29 16.13 21.34 -13.59
CA GLY A 29 16.45 20.00 -13.22
C GLY A 29 15.31 19.57 -12.32
N THR A 30 14.41 18.76 -12.87
CA THR A 30 13.70 17.78 -12.08
C THR A 30 14.81 16.95 -11.47
N VAL A 31 15.30 17.40 -10.31
CA VAL A 31 15.89 16.52 -9.32
C VAL A 31 14.80 15.49 -9.07
N ALA A 32 14.85 14.41 -9.84
CA ALA A 32 14.22 13.15 -9.47
C ALA A 32 14.87 12.81 -8.13
N GLY A 33 14.22 13.26 -7.05
CA GLY A 33 14.74 13.07 -5.71
C GLY A 33 14.97 11.58 -5.50
N PRO A 34 16.04 11.19 -4.79
CA PRO A 34 16.36 9.78 -4.50
C PRO A 34 15.21 9.03 -3.82
N ASP A 35 14.27 9.78 -3.26
CA ASP A 35 13.14 9.34 -2.45
C ASP A 35 12.09 8.47 -3.19
N ARG A 36 11.91 8.60 -4.52
CA ARG A 36 10.93 7.74 -5.24
C ARG A 36 11.44 6.32 -5.48
N GLY A 37 12.71 6.17 -5.83
CA GLY A 37 13.31 4.86 -6.11
C GLY A 37 13.44 4.02 -4.85
N THR A 38 13.88 4.63 -3.75
CA THR A 38 14.00 3.96 -2.45
C THR A 38 12.65 3.50 -1.91
N ARG A 39 11.60 4.36 -1.95
CA ARG A 39 10.26 3.98 -1.49
C ARG A 39 9.63 2.84 -2.30
N ALA A 40 9.85 2.81 -3.62
CA ALA A 40 9.33 1.73 -4.46
C ALA A 40 10.05 0.40 -4.19
N PHE A 41 11.36 0.45 -3.93
CA PHE A 41 12.12 -0.73 -3.51
C PHE A 41 11.67 -1.26 -2.15
N ASP A 42 11.55 -0.38 -1.15
CA ASP A 42 11.11 -0.76 0.21
C ASP A 42 9.71 -1.40 0.20
N GLN A 43 8.80 -0.87 -0.62
CA GLN A 43 7.46 -1.46 -0.82
C GLN A 43 7.53 -2.85 -1.44
N ALA A 44 8.35 -3.04 -2.48
CA ALA A 44 8.51 -4.34 -3.12
C ALA A 44 9.13 -5.38 -2.18
N VAL A 45 10.12 -4.99 -1.36
CA VAL A 45 10.70 -5.85 -0.34
C VAL A 45 9.64 -6.26 0.69
N GLN A 46 8.86 -5.29 1.19
CA GLN A 46 7.79 -5.56 2.14
C GLN A 46 6.73 -6.51 1.57
N GLU A 47 6.35 -6.35 0.30
CA GLU A 47 5.40 -7.27 -0.36
C GLU A 47 5.94 -8.70 -0.45
N ILE A 48 7.23 -8.88 -0.72
CA ILE A 48 7.88 -10.19 -0.74
C ILE A 48 7.88 -10.81 0.66
N GLU A 49 8.23 -10.04 1.70
CA GLU A 49 8.21 -10.49 3.09
C GLU A 49 6.81 -10.94 3.52
N ILE A 50 5.78 -10.15 3.19
CA ILE A 50 4.38 -10.48 3.49
C ILE A 50 3.98 -11.80 2.83
N ARG A 51 4.33 -12.01 1.56
CA ARG A 51 4.02 -13.25 0.84
C ARG A 51 4.72 -14.45 1.46
N ALA A 52 6.01 -14.33 1.76
CA ALA A 52 6.77 -15.41 2.40
C ALA A 52 6.18 -15.77 3.77
N LEU A 53 5.77 -14.78 4.55
CA LEU A 53 5.19 -14.99 5.87
C LEU A 53 3.77 -15.61 5.80
N LEU A 54 2.98 -15.26 4.77
CA LEU A 54 1.70 -15.92 4.49
C LEU A 54 1.89 -17.41 4.13
N GLU A 55 2.91 -17.73 3.33
CA GLU A 55 3.25 -19.11 2.97
C GLU A 55 3.73 -19.91 4.19
N GLU A 56 4.57 -19.33 5.04
CA GLU A 56 5.01 -19.94 6.30
C GLU A 56 3.83 -20.19 7.24
N MET A 57 2.95 -19.20 7.41
CA MET A 57 1.73 -19.34 8.19
C MET A 57 0.85 -20.48 7.68
N GLU A 58 0.67 -20.60 6.36
CA GLU A 58 -0.12 -21.67 5.76
C GLU A 58 0.51 -23.05 6.00
N ALA A 59 1.85 -23.16 5.90
CA ALA A 59 2.56 -24.39 6.21
C ALA A 59 2.40 -24.79 7.68
N LEU A 60 2.51 -23.82 8.61
CA LEU A 60 2.27 -24.04 10.04
C LEU A 60 0.83 -24.47 10.32
N GLY A 61 -0.16 -23.86 9.66
CA GLY A 61 -1.57 -24.24 9.79
C GLY A 61 -1.82 -25.69 9.36
N LYS A 62 -1.25 -26.12 8.22
CA LYS A 62 -1.32 -27.52 7.74
C LYS A 62 -0.66 -28.48 8.73
N GLN A 63 0.49 -28.12 9.29
CA GLN A 63 1.17 -28.92 10.30
C GLN A 63 0.34 -29.02 11.58
N LEU A 64 -0.21 -27.91 12.06
CA LEU A 64 -1.04 -27.85 13.28
C LEU A 64 -2.32 -28.69 13.16
N PHE A 65 -2.97 -28.67 12.00
CA PHE A 65 -4.13 -29.52 11.72
C PHE A 65 -3.77 -31.02 11.78
N ARG A 66 -2.61 -31.39 11.23
CA ARG A 66 -2.15 -32.78 11.20
C ARG A 66 -1.66 -33.25 12.57
N PHE A 67 -0.93 -32.41 13.27
CA PHE A 67 -0.33 -32.66 14.57
C PHE A 67 -0.56 -31.45 15.50
N PRO A 68 -1.63 -31.48 16.32
CA PRO A 68 -1.88 -30.48 17.35
C PRO A 68 -0.70 -30.38 18.32
N SER A 69 -0.03 -29.22 18.34
CA SER A 69 1.12 -28.96 19.20
C SER A 69 1.11 -27.50 19.67
N ALA A 70 1.40 -27.30 20.96
CA ALA A 70 1.54 -25.97 21.53
C ALA A 70 2.66 -25.15 20.89
N ASP A 71 3.78 -25.81 20.51
CA ASP A 71 4.89 -25.13 19.81
C ASP A 71 4.48 -24.68 18.40
N LEU A 72 3.77 -25.54 17.66
CA LEU A 72 3.25 -25.16 16.34
C LEU A 72 2.22 -24.03 16.43
N LEU A 73 1.34 -24.07 17.44
CA LEU A 73 0.40 -22.98 17.70
C LEU A 73 1.14 -21.68 18.01
N ALA A 74 2.17 -21.70 18.87
CA ALA A 74 2.93 -20.51 19.22
C ALA A 74 3.60 -19.87 17.99
N ARG A 75 4.20 -20.69 17.11
CA ARG A 75 4.78 -20.22 15.84
C ARG A 75 3.72 -19.65 14.90
N TYR A 76 2.59 -20.35 14.76
CA TYR A 76 1.47 -19.87 13.95
C TYR A 76 0.95 -18.51 14.45
N ARG A 77 0.74 -18.36 15.77
CA ARG A 77 0.34 -17.10 16.39
C ARG A 77 1.37 -15.98 16.16
N SER A 78 2.66 -16.29 16.23
CA SER A 78 3.73 -15.32 15.97
C SER A 78 3.72 -14.83 14.52
N ALA A 79 3.51 -15.73 13.55
CA ALA A 79 3.39 -15.39 12.14
C ALA A 79 2.17 -14.50 11.89
N VAL A 80 0.99 -14.90 12.39
CA VAL A 80 -0.25 -14.12 12.30
C VAL A 80 -0.09 -12.73 12.94
N GLY A 81 0.48 -12.66 14.15
CA GLY A 81 0.71 -11.39 14.84
C GLY A 81 1.65 -10.48 14.07
N THR A 82 2.68 -11.03 13.41
CA THR A 82 3.58 -10.25 12.56
C THR A 82 2.86 -9.69 11.33
N LEU A 83 2.02 -10.49 10.68
CA LEU A 83 1.18 -10.05 9.56
C LEU A 83 0.22 -8.92 9.97
N LEU A 84 -0.47 -9.06 11.10
CA LEU A 84 -1.38 -8.02 11.62
C LEU A 84 -0.64 -6.71 11.91
N ARG A 85 0.58 -6.76 12.44
CA ARG A 85 1.41 -5.54 12.63
C ARG A 85 1.71 -4.84 11.30
N TYR A 86 1.98 -5.58 10.22
CA TYR A 86 2.17 -4.96 8.90
C TYR A 86 0.91 -4.26 8.42
N VAL A 87 -0.27 -4.86 8.63
CA VAL A 87 -1.57 -4.23 8.34
C VAL A 87 -1.72 -2.93 9.15
N GLU A 88 -1.49 -2.97 10.47
CA GLU A 88 -1.61 -1.80 11.34
C GLU A 88 -0.65 -0.67 10.95
N GLN A 89 0.59 -1.00 10.59
CA GLN A 89 1.57 -0.04 10.09
C GLN A 89 1.09 0.60 8.79
N GLY A 90 0.58 -0.21 7.86
CA GLY A 90 -0.05 0.27 6.62
C GLY A 90 -1.23 1.21 6.88
N LEU A 91 -2.09 0.88 7.83
CA LEU A 91 -3.22 1.74 8.24
C LEU A 91 -2.72 3.08 8.81
N ARG A 92 -1.67 3.06 9.65
CA ARG A 92 -1.09 4.29 10.23
C ARG A 92 -0.48 5.21 9.16
N VAL A 93 0.24 4.66 8.18
CA VAL A 93 0.86 5.42 7.09
C VAL A 93 -0.19 6.07 6.17
N ARG A 94 -1.38 5.48 6.03
CA ARG A 94 -2.42 5.95 5.10
C ARG A 94 -3.50 6.84 5.73
N LYS A 95 -3.41 7.13 7.04
CA LYS A 95 -4.35 8.01 7.77
C LYS A 95 -4.47 9.43 7.16
N ASP A 96 -3.53 9.83 6.31
CA ASP A 96 -3.49 11.19 5.75
C ASP A 96 -4.25 11.37 4.43
N LEU A 97 -4.63 10.30 3.69
CA LEU A 97 -5.07 10.46 2.29
C LEU A 97 -6.21 9.53 1.80
N ARG A 98 -7.34 9.43 2.53
CA ARG A 98 -8.68 8.93 2.04
C ARG A 98 -9.11 7.47 2.34
N TRP A 99 -8.72 6.84 3.46
CA TRP A 99 -9.13 5.45 3.77
C TRP A 99 -10.40 5.26 4.66
N ARG A 100 -11.16 6.33 4.96
CA ARG A 100 -12.18 6.36 6.03
C ARG A 100 -13.31 5.30 6.01
N ARG A 101 -13.66 4.73 4.86
CA ARG A 101 -14.68 3.64 4.78
C ARG A 101 -14.07 2.25 4.87
N HIS A 102 -12.90 2.08 4.26
CA HIS A 102 -12.18 0.81 4.19
C HIS A 102 -11.45 0.50 5.52
N ASP A 103 -11.25 1.52 6.37
CA ASP A 103 -10.77 1.39 7.75
C ASP A 103 -11.66 0.46 8.58
N ARG A 104 -13.00 0.67 8.55
CA ARG A 104 -13.93 -0.12 9.39
C ARG A 104 -13.92 -1.60 9.02
N SER A 105 -13.90 -1.92 7.74
CA SER A 105 -13.80 -3.31 7.28
C SER A 105 -12.46 -3.94 7.67
N ALA A 106 -11.36 -3.19 7.62
CA ALA A 106 -10.05 -3.69 8.03
C ALA A 106 -10.03 -4.01 9.54
N TYR A 107 -10.52 -3.11 10.40
CA TYR A 107 -10.62 -3.40 11.84
C TYR A 107 -11.50 -4.61 12.13
N VAL A 108 -12.63 -4.76 11.44
CA VAL A 108 -13.50 -5.95 11.58
C VAL A 108 -12.76 -7.23 11.20
N LEU A 109 -11.96 -7.21 10.14
CA LEU A 109 -11.17 -8.37 9.72
C LEU A 109 -10.03 -8.68 10.72
N ILE A 110 -9.39 -7.65 11.28
CA ILE A 110 -8.38 -7.81 12.34
C ILE A 110 -9.01 -8.47 13.56
N GLU A 111 -10.11 -7.92 14.09
CA GLU A 111 -10.81 -8.48 15.25
C GLU A 111 -11.29 -9.92 14.99
N ARG A 112 -11.74 -10.21 13.76
CA ARG A 112 -12.18 -11.55 13.36
C ARG A 112 -11.01 -12.54 13.32
N ALA A 113 -9.86 -12.13 12.78
CA ALA A 113 -8.65 -12.95 12.79
C ALA A 113 -8.15 -13.23 14.21
N GLU A 114 -8.13 -12.21 15.07
CA GLU A 114 -7.72 -12.34 16.48
C GLU A 114 -8.66 -13.26 17.26
N ARG A 115 -9.98 -13.13 17.06
CA ARG A 115 -10.97 -14.02 17.68
C ARG A 115 -10.77 -15.46 17.24
N ALA A 116 -10.64 -15.70 15.93
CA ALA A 116 -10.41 -17.05 15.41
C ALA A 116 -9.12 -17.66 15.97
N LEU A 117 -8.05 -16.87 16.09
CA LEU A 117 -6.78 -17.29 16.69
C LEU A 117 -6.92 -17.66 18.17
N GLY A 118 -7.73 -16.92 18.93
CA GLY A 118 -8.07 -17.26 20.31
C GLY A 118 -8.89 -18.55 20.42
N GLU A 119 -9.81 -18.79 19.49
CA GLU A 119 -10.63 -20.00 19.45
C GLU A 119 -9.80 -21.26 19.13
N ILE A 120 -8.79 -21.17 18.25
CA ILE A 120 -7.91 -22.30 17.90
C ILE A 120 -7.29 -22.94 19.16
N GLU A 121 -6.83 -22.11 20.09
CA GLU A 121 -6.24 -22.57 21.35
C GLU A 121 -7.22 -23.43 22.16
N SER A 122 -8.48 -22.99 22.25
CA SER A 122 -9.54 -23.73 22.96
C SER A 122 -9.92 -25.05 22.28
N VAL A 123 -9.85 -25.08 20.94
CA VAL A 123 -10.21 -26.23 20.11
C VAL A 123 -9.14 -27.31 20.16
N LEU A 124 -7.86 -26.94 20.20
CA LEU A 124 -6.74 -27.90 20.25
C LEU A 124 -6.74 -28.75 21.54
N VAL A 125 -7.33 -28.27 22.62
CA VAL A 125 -7.44 -28.99 23.91
C VAL A 125 -8.61 -29.98 23.91
N ARG A 126 -9.59 -29.81 23.00
CA ARG A 126 -10.80 -30.64 22.95
C ARG A 126 -10.65 -31.72 21.88
N GLU A 127 -10.74 -32.99 22.30
CA GLU A 127 -10.77 -34.10 21.35
C GLU A 127 -12.01 -34.04 20.44
N GLY A 128 -11.83 -34.25 19.14
CA GLY A 128 -12.93 -34.38 18.17
C GLY A 128 -13.27 -33.13 17.34
N GLU A 129 -12.71 -31.97 17.65
CA GLU A 129 -13.05 -30.68 16.99
C GLU A 129 -12.18 -30.38 15.75
N ARG A 130 -11.74 -31.41 15.01
CA ARG A 130 -10.82 -31.26 13.86
C ARG A 130 -11.40 -30.41 12.74
N THR A 131 -12.68 -30.59 12.42
CA THR A 131 -13.35 -29.76 11.40
C THR A 131 -13.37 -28.31 11.82
N ARG A 132 -13.68 -28.03 13.09
CA ARG A 132 -13.68 -26.67 13.64
C ARG A 132 -12.29 -26.04 13.61
N LEU A 133 -11.24 -26.81 13.87
CA LEU A 133 -9.85 -26.35 13.74
C LEU A 133 -9.54 -25.91 12.30
N LEU A 134 -9.94 -26.71 11.31
CA LEU A 134 -9.75 -26.36 9.90
C LEU A 134 -10.48 -25.08 9.54
N ASP A 135 -11.76 -24.96 9.93
CA ASP A 135 -12.56 -23.76 9.68
C ASP A 135 -11.91 -22.50 10.27
N LEU A 136 -11.36 -22.59 11.49
CA LEU A 136 -10.68 -21.47 12.14
C LEU A 136 -9.36 -21.10 11.45
N LEU A 137 -8.59 -22.09 10.99
CA LEU A 137 -7.36 -21.85 10.23
C LEU A 137 -7.66 -21.15 8.88
N ASP A 138 -8.70 -21.60 8.18
CA ASP A 138 -9.15 -21.01 6.92
C ASP A 138 -9.73 -19.60 7.14
N GLU A 139 -10.42 -19.37 8.25
CA GLU A 139 -10.93 -18.06 8.64
C GLU A 139 -9.80 -17.05 8.88
N VAL A 140 -8.76 -17.43 9.64
CA VAL A 140 -7.57 -16.58 9.85
C VAL A 140 -6.89 -16.27 8.51
N LYS A 141 -6.68 -17.29 7.67
CA LYS A 141 -6.09 -17.12 6.34
C LYS A 141 -6.92 -16.17 5.48
N GLY A 142 -8.23 -16.36 5.42
CA GLY A 142 -9.15 -15.53 4.64
C GLY A 142 -9.13 -14.06 5.07
N CYS A 143 -9.11 -13.82 6.38
CA CYS A 143 -8.99 -12.47 6.94
C CYS A 143 -7.67 -11.80 6.52
N LEU A 144 -6.55 -12.51 6.65
CA LEU A 144 -5.22 -11.95 6.34
C LEU A 144 -5.03 -11.72 4.85
N ILE A 145 -5.49 -12.62 3.98
CA ILE A 145 -5.49 -12.40 2.53
C ILE A 145 -6.31 -11.16 2.19
N SER A 146 -7.52 -11.01 2.74
CA SER A 146 -8.39 -9.86 2.48
C SER A 146 -7.81 -8.52 2.97
N LEU A 147 -6.88 -8.56 3.92
CA LEU A 147 -6.20 -7.38 4.47
C LEU A 147 -4.94 -6.99 3.69
N LEU A 148 -4.25 -7.97 3.10
CA LEU A 148 -2.87 -7.82 2.60
C LEU A 148 -2.74 -7.97 1.09
N LEU A 149 -3.72 -8.57 0.41
CA LEU A 149 -3.75 -8.82 -1.03
C LEU A 149 -4.99 -8.18 -1.68
#